data_AF-A0A5C5A6C9-F1
#
_entry.id   AF-A0A5C5A6C9-F1
#
_cell.length_a   1.000
_cell.length_b   1.000
_cell.length_c   1.000
_cell.angle_alpha   90.00
_cell.angle_beta   90.00
_cell.angle_gamma   90.00
#
_symmetry.space_group_name_H-M   'P 1'
#
loop_
_entity.id
_entity.type
_entity.pdbx_description
1 polymer ?
#
loop_
_entity_poly.entity_id
_entity_poly.type
_entity_poly.pdbx_seq_one_letter_code
_entity_poly.pdbx_strand_id
1 'polypeptide(L)'
;MRKLITYDPAIQMAYLYVIPFTSEIEIESTEELEENPKLNLDIDQFDRIVGIEFFGENARKLKELTNKSKIYIKKTSNDNTYIYSFRLSQDTHLQKVLFHNIVFYFSDKKYEEFIGFDIMKPSLYGNEILDSLSEC
;
A
#
# COMPACT_ATOMS: atom_id res chain seq x y z
N MET A 1 11.64 -11.73 10.54
CA MET A 1 10.48 -10.99 10.00
C MET A 1 10.79 -10.68 8.53
N ARG A 2 9.90 -11.00 7.59
CA ARG A 2 10.08 -10.56 6.19
C ARG A 2 10.02 -9.03 6.14
N LYS A 3 10.79 -8.42 5.25
CA LYS A 3 10.72 -6.97 5.00
C LYS A 3 9.33 -6.63 4.46
N LEU A 4 8.74 -5.52 4.91
CA LEU A 4 7.45 -5.05 4.39
C LEU A 4 7.56 -4.59 2.94
N ILE A 5 8.71 -4.02 2.57
CA ILE A 5 8.98 -3.60 1.20
C ILE A 5 10.20 -4.34 0.68
N THR A 6 10.07 -4.93 -0.50
CA THR A 6 11.16 -5.58 -1.23
C THR A 6 11.30 -4.95 -2.61
N TYR A 7 12.49 -5.05 -3.19
CA TYR A 7 12.78 -4.56 -4.53
C TYR A 7 13.70 -5.56 -5.22
N ASP A 8 13.27 -6.05 -6.38
CA ASP A 8 14.06 -6.92 -7.24
C ASP A 8 14.65 -6.08 -8.40
N PRO A 9 15.98 -5.87 -8.45
CA PRO A 9 16.61 -5.10 -9.50
C PRO A 9 16.65 -5.82 -10.86
N ALA A 10 16.52 -7.15 -10.91
CA ALA A 10 16.58 -7.92 -12.15
C ALA A 10 15.33 -7.69 -13.01
N ILE A 11 14.17 -7.59 -12.36
CA ILE A 11 12.87 -7.35 -13.01
C ILE A 11 12.31 -5.94 -12.73
N GLN A 12 13.03 -5.11 -12.00
CA GLN A 12 12.64 -3.73 -11.61
C GLN A 12 11.24 -3.66 -10.98
N MET A 13 10.95 -4.61 -10.09
CA MET A 13 9.67 -4.73 -9.40
C MET A 13 9.88 -4.46 -7.91
N ALA A 14 8.96 -3.70 -7.30
CA ALA A 14 8.88 -3.61 -5.85
C ALA A 14 7.62 -4.32 -5.37
N TYR A 15 7.69 -4.92 -4.20
CA TYR A 15 6.53 -5.51 -3.55
C TYR A 15 6.37 -4.90 -2.17
N LEU A 16 5.16 -4.45 -1.84
CA LEU A 16 4.78 -3.97 -0.52
C LEU A 16 3.76 -4.93 0.10
N TYR A 17 4.10 -5.49 1.25
CA TYR A 17 3.18 -6.18 2.14
C TYR A 17 2.39 -5.14 2.95
N VAL A 18 1.06 -5.10 2.78
CA VAL A 18 0.20 -4.13 3.50
C VAL A 18 0.22 -4.41 5.01
N ILE A 19 0.28 -5.69 5.38
CA ILE A 19 0.56 -6.21 6.71
C ILE A 19 1.59 -7.33 6.63
N PRO A 20 2.30 -7.70 7.71
CA PRO A 20 3.30 -8.75 7.65
C PRO A 20 2.67 -10.07 7.18
N PHE A 21 3.26 -10.71 6.17
CA PHE A 21 2.72 -11.96 5.62
C PHE A 21 2.83 -13.10 6.63
N THR A 22 1.71 -13.76 6.92
CA THR A 22 1.61 -14.93 7.80
C THR A 22 1.06 -16.13 7.03
N SER A 23 1.11 -17.33 7.62
CA SER A 23 0.50 -18.53 7.03
C SER A 23 -1.02 -18.51 6.96
N GLU A 24 -1.67 -17.50 7.55
CA GLU A 24 -3.13 -17.33 7.53
C GLU A 24 -3.60 -16.52 6.32
N ILE A 25 -2.69 -15.87 5.60
CA ILE A 25 -3.00 -15.09 4.40
C ILE A 25 -2.90 -16.00 3.18
N GLU A 26 -4.00 -16.16 2.47
CA GLU A 26 -4.09 -16.89 1.21
C GLU A 26 -4.52 -15.91 0.13
N ILE A 27 -3.67 -15.71 -0.89
CA ILE A 27 -4.00 -14.84 -2.02
C ILE A 27 -5.04 -15.57 -2.89
N GLU A 28 -6.23 -14.99 -3.01
CA GLU A 28 -7.33 -15.51 -3.82
C GLU A 28 -7.21 -15.01 -5.26
N SER A 29 -6.86 -13.74 -5.45
CA SER A 29 -6.65 -13.14 -6.77
C SER A 29 -5.54 -12.09 -6.74
N THR A 30 -4.96 -11.84 -7.92
CA THR A 30 -4.10 -10.70 -8.18
C THR A 30 -4.75 -9.89 -9.30
N GLU A 31 -5.04 -8.63 -9.02
CA GLU A 31 -5.77 -7.76 -9.95
C GLU A 31 -4.95 -6.52 -10.31
N GLU A 32 -4.97 -6.15 -11.59
CA GLU A 32 -4.39 -4.89 -12.06
C GLU A 32 -5.30 -3.73 -11.64
N LEU A 33 -4.73 -2.64 -11.10
CA LEU A 33 -5.51 -1.43 -10.86
C LEU A 33 -5.84 -0.77 -12.21
N GLU A 34 -7.11 -0.77 -12.60
CA GLU A 34 -7.55 -0.34 -13.95
C GLU A 34 -6.99 1.03 -14.38
N GLU A 35 -6.93 2.01 -13.47
CA GLU A 35 -6.43 3.34 -13.77
C GLU A 35 -4.89 3.40 -13.86
N ASN A 36 -4.18 2.47 -13.23
CA ASN A 36 -2.72 2.39 -13.27
C ASN A 36 -2.25 0.94 -13.44
N PRO A 37 -1.99 0.49 -14.68
CA PRO A 37 -1.55 -0.87 -14.97
C PRO A 37 -0.13 -1.20 -14.49
N LYS A 38 0.55 -0.26 -13.80
CA LYS A 38 1.84 -0.49 -13.14
C LYS A 38 1.68 -0.88 -11.67
N LEU A 39 0.44 -1.11 -11.21
CA LEU A 39 0.12 -1.59 -9.88
C LEU A 39 -0.74 -2.87 -10.00
N ASN A 40 -0.24 -3.97 -9.44
CA ASN A 40 -1.05 -5.16 -9.20
C ASN A 40 -1.32 -5.29 -7.70
N LEU A 41 -2.51 -5.79 -7.36
CA LEU A 41 -3.04 -5.84 -6.02
C LEU A 41 -3.37 -7.29 -5.68
N ASP A 42 -2.68 -7.84 -4.70
CA ASP A 42 -2.97 -9.18 -4.19
C ASP A 42 -4.10 -9.10 -3.19
N ILE A 43 -5.22 -9.71 -3.54
CA ILE A 43 -6.44 -9.77 -2.74
C ILE A 43 -6.50 -11.15 -2.07
N ASP A 44 -6.70 -11.15 -0.76
CA ASP A 44 -6.80 -12.38 0.02
C ASP A 44 -8.25 -12.90 0.13
N GLN A 45 -8.39 -14.08 0.73
CA GLN A 45 -9.68 -14.75 0.93
C GLN A 45 -10.70 -13.98 1.81
N PHE A 46 -10.30 -12.84 2.37
CA PHE A 46 -11.16 -11.96 3.16
C PHE A 46 -11.44 -10.63 2.46
N ASP A 47 -11.20 -10.55 1.15
CA ASP A 47 -11.43 -9.36 0.32
C ASP A 47 -10.51 -8.18 0.70
N ARG A 48 -9.30 -8.48 1.19
CA ARG A 48 -8.31 -7.47 1.62
C ARG A 48 -7.15 -7.42 0.65
N ILE A 49 -6.69 -6.22 0.32
CA ILE A 49 -5.41 -6.04 -0.37
C ILE A 49 -4.29 -6.28 0.64
N VAL A 50 -3.57 -7.40 0.50
CA VAL A 50 -2.47 -7.80 1.39
C VAL A 50 -1.10 -7.56 0.78
N GLY A 51 -1.06 -7.39 -0.55
CA GLY A 51 0.14 -7.17 -1.34
C GLY A 51 -0.08 -6.13 -2.43
N ILE A 52 0.96 -5.36 -2.74
CA ILE A 52 0.96 -4.43 -3.86
C ILE A 52 2.27 -4.62 -4.62
N GLU A 53 2.16 -5.01 -5.89
CA GLU A 53 3.27 -5.04 -6.83
C GLU A 53 3.37 -3.69 -7.54
N PHE A 54 4.58 -3.14 -7.59
CA PHE A 54 4.87 -1.89 -8.29
C PHE A 54 5.83 -2.18 -9.43
N PHE A 55 5.56 -1.59 -10.58
CA PHE A 55 6.42 -1.66 -11.76
C PHE A 55 6.95 -0.28 -12.17
N GLY A 56 8.06 -0.29 -12.92
CA GLY A 56 8.66 0.92 -13.51
C GLY A 56 9.10 1.95 -12.46
N GLU A 57 8.80 3.22 -12.72
CA GLU A 57 9.23 4.32 -11.85
C GLU A 57 8.66 4.24 -10.43
N ASN A 58 7.44 3.74 -10.26
CA ASN A 58 6.86 3.55 -8.93
C ASN A 58 7.64 2.51 -8.13
N ALA A 59 8.06 1.41 -8.76
CA ALA A 59 8.93 0.42 -8.13
C ALA A 59 10.26 1.02 -7.66
N ARG A 60 10.87 1.86 -8.51
CA ARG A 60 12.15 2.50 -8.22
C ARG A 60 12.08 3.41 -6.99
N LYS A 61 10.97 4.15 -6.81
CA LYS A 61 10.72 5.00 -5.63
C LYS A 61 10.70 4.20 -4.32
N LEU A 62 10.22 2.95 -4.35
CA LEU A 62 10.15 2.09 -3.16
C LEU A 62 11.52 1.51 -2.74
N LYS A 63 12.52 1.52 -3.61
CA LYS A 63 13.85 0.93 -3.35
C LYS A 63 14.48 1.43 -2.05
N GLU A 64 14.36 2.73 -1.79
CA GLU A 64 14.94 3.39 -0.62
C GLU A 64 14.21 3.05 0.70
N LEU A 65 12.99 2.53 0.60
CA LEU A 65 12.14 2.20 1.76
C LEU A 65 12.25 0.73 2.19
N THR A 66 13.02 -0.09 1.48
CA THR A 66 13.18 -1.54 1.75
C THR A 66 13.74 -1.90 3.14
N ASN A 67 14.31 -0.94 3.87
CA ASN A 67 14.80 -1.14 5.24
C ASN A 67 13.87 -0.57 6.32
N LYS A 68 12.74 0.07 5.94
CA LYS A 68 11.76 0.56 6.90
C LYS A 68 10.92 -0.59 7.45
N SER A 69 10.80 -0.64 8.78
CA SER A 69 9.86 -1.53 9.49
C SER A 69 8.58 -0.82 9.93
N LYS A 70 8.59 0.52 9.94
CA LYS A 70 7.45 1.38 10.20
C LYS A 70 7.21 2.25 8.98
N ILE A 71 6.02 2.15 8.40
CA ILE A 71 5.69 2.76 7.10
C ILE A 71 4.39 3.55 7.13
N TYR A 72 3.59 3.38 8.18
CA TYR A 72 2.30 4.05 8.31
C TYR A 72 2.37 5.28 9.20
N ILE A 73 1.53 6.26 8.86
CA ILE A 73 1.15 7.36 9.73
C ILE A 73 -0.31 7.12 10.12
N LYS A 74 -0.57 6.90 11.40
CA LYS A 74 -1.94 6.80 11.93
C LYS A 74 -2.55 8.20 11.96
N LYS A 75 -3.74 8.35 11.40
CA LYS A 75 -4.48 9.62 11.36
C LYS A 75 -5.91 9.40 11.83
N THR A 76 -6.50 10.43 12.39
CA THR A 76 -7.95 10.49 12.63
C THR A 76 -8.60 11.16 11.42
N SER A 77 -9.57 10.50 10.80
CA SER A 77 -10.40 11.10 9.76
C SER A 77 -11.48 12.00 10.36
N ASN A 78 -12.17 12.75 9.50
CA ASN A 78 -13.17 13.75 9.91
C ASN A 78 -14.36 13.18 10.69
N ASP A 79 -14.63 11.89 10.57
CA ASP A 79 -15.69 11.16 11.27
C ASP A 79 -15.20 10.51 12.59
N ASN A 80 -14.03 10.91 13.08
CA ASN A 80 -13.36 10.34 14.27
C ASN A 80 -13.00 8.85 14.14
N THR A 81 -12.92 8.31 12.92
CA THR A 81 -12.36 6.98 12.70
C THR A 81 -10.85 7.07 12.45
N TYR A 82 -10.12 5.98 12.71
CA TYR A 82 -8.69 5.93 12.39
C TYR A 82 -8.49 5.44 10.96
N ILE A 83 -7.52 6.04 10.28
CA ILE A 83 -6.97 5.55 9.02
C ILE A 83 -5.45 5.41 9.16
N TYR A 84 -4.87 4.57 8.30
CA TYR A 84 -3.42 4.37 8.24
C TYR A 84 -2.92 4.75 6.85
N SER A 85 -2.05 5.75 6.82
CA SER A 85 -1.53 6.34 5.59
C SER A 85 -0.13 5.83 5.29
N PHE A 86 0.08 5.23 4.12
CA PHE A 86 1.40 5.09 3.53
C PHE A 86 1.64 6.27 2.57
N ARG A 87 2.82 6.89 2.62
CA ARG A 87 3.19 8.00 1.72
C ARG A 87 4.62 7.83 1.20
N LEU A 88 4.77 7.92 -0.12
CA LEU A 88 6.08 7.98 -0.80
C LEU A 88 6.58 9.41 -0.97
N SER A 89 5.66 10.36 -1.14
CA SER A 89 5.97 11.79 -1.21
C SER A 89 4.93 12.62 -0.45
N GLN A 90 5.23 13.91 -0.27
CA GLN A 90 4.34 14.90 0.34
C GLN A 90 3.61 15.75 -0.72
N ASP A 91 3.63 15.31 -1.98
CA ASP A 91 2.99 16.06 -3.06
C ASP A 91 1.47 16.10 -2.87
N THR A 92 0.84 17.16 -3.35
CA THR A 92 -0.62 17.25 -3.39
C THR A 92 -1.17 16.24 -4.39
N HIS A 93 -2.14 15.42 -3.96
CA HIS A 93 -2.83 14.52 -4.87
C HIS A 93 -3.71 15.30 -5.86
N LEU A 94 -3.68 14.91 -7.13
CA LEU A 94 -4.61 15.39 -8.15
C LEU A 94 -5.70 14.36 -8.45
N GLN A 95 -5.42 13.08 -8.21
CA GLN A 95 -6.35 11.98 -8.44
C GLN A 95 -6.31 10.98 -7.29
N LYS A 96 -7.42 10.25 -7.13
CA LYS A 96 -7.52 9.12 -6.20
C LYS A 96 -8.42 8.02 -6.75
N VAL A 97 -8.15 6.79 -6.35
CA VAL A 97 -8.96 5.60 -6.67
C VAL A 97 -9.26 4.86 -5.37
N LEU A 98 -10.52 4.47 -5.16
CA LEU A 98 -10.93 3.62 -4.05
C LEU A 98 -11.08 2.18 -4.57
N PHE A 99 -10.37 1.24 -3.96
CA PHE A 99 -10.42 -0.18 -4.30
C PHE A 99 -10.22 -1.02 -3.03
N HIS A 100 -11.13 -1.96 -2.74
CA HIS A 100 -11.11 -2.84 -1.55
C HIS A 100 -10.75 -2.14 -0.21
N ASN A 101 -11.43 -1.01 0.07
CA ASN A 101 -11.21 -0.19 1.27
C ASN A 101 -9.82 0.47 1.39
N ILE A 102 -9.05 0.50 0.30
CA ILE A 102 -7.83 1.29 0.17
C ILE A 102 -8.05 2.43 -0.82
N VAL A 103 -7.64 3.64 -0.45
CA VAL A 103 -7.64 4.80 -1.35
C VAL A 103 -6.22 5.05 -1.83
N PHE A 104 -5.97 4.87 -3.12
CA PHE A 104 -4.71 5.17 -3.79
C PHE A 104 -4.68 6.63 -4.22
N TYR A 105 -3.54 7.28 -4.08
CA TYR A 105 -3.34 8.70 -4.42
C TYR A 105 -2.27 8.87 -5.48
N PHE A 106 -2.53 9.77 -6.43
CA PHE A 106 -1.63 10.10 -7.52
C PHE A 106 -1.48 11.62 -7.65
N SER A 107 -0.26 12.09 -7.94
CA SER A 107 0.05 13.53 -8.08
C SER A 107 -0.14 14.07 -9.50
N ASP A 108 -0.50 13.22 -10.45
CA ASP A 108 -0.80 13.58 -11.83
C ASP A 108 -2.26 13.23 -12.20
N LYS A 109 -2.71 13.70 -13.37
CA LYS A 109 -4.09 13.49 -13.85
C LYS A 109 -4.33 12.15 -14.55
N LYS A 110 -3.26 11.43 -14.89
CA LYS A 110 -3.26 10.17 -15.63
C LYS A 110 -2.98 8.97 -14.73
N TYR A 111 -2.93 9.16 -13.42
CA TYR A 111 -2.71 8.10 -12.42
C TYR A 111 -1.33 7.43 -12.54
N GLU A 112 -0.34 8.05 -13.18
CA GLU A 112 0.99 7.44 -13.37
C GLU A 112 1.92 7.62 -12.15
N GLU A 113 1.83 8.77 -11.49
CA GLU A 113 2.69 9.21 -10.39
C GLU A 113 2.06 8.87 -9.04
N PHE A 114 2.26 7.63 -8.60
CA PHE A 114 1.79 7.15 -7.31
C PHE A 114 2.53 7.85 -6.15
N ILE A 115 1.78 8.34 -5.17
CA ILE A 115 2.33 9.07 -4.01
C ILE A 115 1.96 8.44 -2.65
N GLY A 116 1.05 7.47 -2.62
CA GLY A 116 0.69 6.76 -1.39
C GLY A 116 -0.72 6.20 -1.39
N PHE A 117 -1.10 5.53 -0.30
CA PHE A 117 -2.46 5.03 -0.10
C PHE A 117 -2.92 5.19 1.35
N ASP A 118 -4.24 5.13 1.56
CA ASP A 118 -4.87 5.07 2.89
C ASP A 118 -5.67 3.78 3.06
N ILE A 119 -5.45 3.10 4.18
CA ILE A 119 -6.32 2.01 4.65
C ILE A 119 -7.52 2.63 5.37
N MET A 120 -8.69 2.57 4.75
CA MET A 120 -9.91 3.22 5.23
C MET A 120 -10.68 2.38 6.25
N LYS A 121 -10.44 1.06 6.28
CA LYS A 121 -11.09 0.14 7.22
C LYS A 121 -10.07 -0.71 7.99
N PRO A 122 -9.34 -0.11 8.95
CA PRO A 122 -8.22 -0.78 9.64
C PRO A 122 -8.61 -2.04 10.42
N SER A 123 -9.88 -2.15 10.83
CA SER A 123 -10.40 -3.33 11.52
C SER A 123 -10.29 -4.62 10.71
N LEU A 124 -10.21 -4.55 9.36
CA LEU A 124 -9.97 -5.72 8.51
C LEU A 124 -8.55 -6.27 8.64
N TYR A 125 -7.58 -5.43 9.02
CA TYR A 125 -6.16 -5.74 9.05
C TYR A 125 -5.63 -5.94 10.47
N GLY A 126 -6.43 -5.61 11.50
CA GLY A 126 -6.04 -5.62 12.90
C GLY A 126 -5.34 -4.33 13.31
N ASN A 127 -6.00 -3.55 14.18
CA ASN A 127 -5.46 -2.25 14.62
C ASN A 127 -4.09 -2.37 15.30
N GLU A 128 -3.88 -3.41 16.11
CA GLU A 128 -2.59 -3.63 16.79
C GLU A 128 -1.45 -3.91 15.80
N ILE A 129 -1.74 -4.64 14.72
CA ILE A 129 -0.77 -4.91 13.66
C ILE A 129 -0.40 -3.59 12.99
N LEU A 130 -1.39 -2.80 12.55
CA LEU A 130 -1.15 -1.52 11.90
C LEU A 130 -0.48 -0.49 12.82
N ASP A 131 -0.81 -0.49 14.12
CA ASP A 131 -0.14 0.34 15.13
C ASP A 131 1.34 -0.05 15.28
N SER A 132 1.67 -1.34 15.27
CA SER A 132 3.06 -1.81 15.33
C SER A 132 3.90 -1.38 14.11
N LEU A 133 3.24 -1.17 12.96
CA LEU A 133 3.83 -0.72 11.71
C LEU A 133 3.80 0.81 11.54
N SER A 134 3.26 1.54 12.51
CA SER A 134 3.13 3.00 12.44
C SER A 134 4.32 3.72 13.08
N GLU A 135 4.70 4.84 12.47
CA GLU A 135 5.58 5.83 13.09
C GLU A 135 4.88 6.37 14.37
N CYS A 136 5.67 6.57 15.43
CA CYS A 136 5.16 6.98 16.75
C CYS A 136 4.75 8.46 16.78
#